data_AF-A0A3P8A394-F1
#
_entry.id   AF-A0A3P8A394-F1
#
_cell.length_a   1.000
_cell.length_b   1.000
_cell.length_c   1.000
_cell.angle_alpha   90.00
_cell.angle_beta   90.00
_cell.angle_gamma   90.00
#
_symmetry.space_group_name_H-M   'P 1'
#
loop_
_entity.id
_entity.type
_entity.pdbx_description
1 polymer ?
#
loop_
_entity_poly.entity_id
_entity_poly.type
_entity_poly.pdbx_seq_one_letter_code
_entity_poly.pdbx_strand_id
1 'polypeptide(L)'
;MLSRSRQLRFLLLIIATTSSVSTRILPCLDDCFCERDDESPLIRCENGDRKKIAVPSHEMSGYQYIAFTCNDLRELPSAALLKAAFPDIQGIDIQGNPLFNCSSLANIREEIAILTDCDVDTKPIQCNVIDKDCDWKCKTLNKLRQLWNQVKMSFKSKMKEWGAEETMNDISSWFSKTYEKLAATFSQ
;
A
#
# COMPACT_ATOMS: atom_id res chain seq x y z
N MET A 1 64.00 15.96 -57.37
CA MET A 1 63.25 14.91 -56.66
C MET A 1 62.04 15.55 -55.98
N LEU A 2 60.85 15.13 -56.39
CA LEU A 2 59.55 15.62 -55.91
C LEU A 2 59.10 14.91 -54.63
N SER A 3 58.11 15.53 -53.96
CA SER A 3 57.10 14.93 -53.04
C SER A 3 57.56 14.81 -51.59
N ARG A 4 56.77 15.13 -50.53
CA ARG A 4 55.32 14.99 -50.31
C ARG A 4 55.00 15.78 -49.01
N SER A 5 54.13 16.80 -49.01
CA SER A 5 52.71 16.75 -48.60
C SER A 5 52.41 15.91 -47.34
N ARG A 6 51.57 16.26 -46.35
CA ARG A 6 50.76 17.42 -45.91
C ARG A 6 49.89 16.84 -44.75
N GLN A 7 49.26 17.72 -43.97
CA GLN A 7 48.06 17.49 -43.15
C GLN A 7 48.23 16.96 -41.71
N LEU A 8 48.23 17.94 -40.81
CA LEU A 8 47.76 17.97 -39.43
C LEU A 8 46.43 17.18 -39.25
N ARG A 9 46.38 16.21 -38.34
CA ARG A 9 45.13 15.54 -37.93
C ARG A 9 44.75 16.00 -36.52
N PHE A 10 43.77 16.89 -36.43
CA PHE A 10 43.05 17.19 -35.19
C PHE A 10 42.15 15.99 -34.86
N LEU A 11 42.44 15.31 -33.75
CA LEU A 11 41.58 14.24 -33.21
C LEU A 11 40.53 14.90 -32.31
N LEU A 12 39.30 15.04 -32.81
CA LEU A 12 38.14 15.46 -32.03
C LEU A 12 37.68 14.27 -31.16
N LEU A 13 37.96 14.33 -29.86
CA LEU A 13 37.38 13.43 -28.86
C LEU A 13 35.93 13.86 -28.58
N ILE A 14 34.98 13.20 -29.23
CA ILE A 14 33.56 13.30 -28.86
C ILE A 14 33.37 12.44 -27.62
N ILE A 15 33.38 13.08 -26.44
CA ILE A 15 33.00 12.44 -25.18
C ILE A 15 31.48 12.32 -25.19
N ALA A 16 30.97 11.13 -25.54
CA ALA A 16 29.57 10.79 -25.38
C ALA A 16 29.26 10.72 -23.87
N THR A 17 28.58 11.75 -23.35
CA THR A 17 28.02 11.73 -22.00
C THR A 17 26.81 10.81 -21.99
N THR A 18 27.02 9.54 -21.64
CA THR A 18 25.92 8.63 -21.34
C THR A 18 25.28 9.08 -20.03
N SER A 19 24.13 9.73 -20.13
CA SER A 19 23.25 9.99 -18.99
C SER A 19 22.79 8.63 -18.46
N SER A 20 23.47 8.18 -17.41
CA SER A 20 23.04 7.00 -16.65
C SER A 20 21.74 7.38 -15.95
N VAL A 21 20.60 6.97 -16.53
CA VAL A 21 19.31 7.01 -15.84
C VAL A 21 19.43 6.01 -14.69
N SER A 22 19.78 6.51 -13.51
CA SER A 22 19.73 5.73 -12.28
C SER A 22 18.27 5.48 -11.96
N THR A 23 17.73 4.35 -12.43
CA THR A 23 16.50 3.80 -11.89
C THR A 23 16.81 3.39 -10.46
N ARG A 24 16.56 4.31 -9.51
CA ARG A 24 16.58 3.96 -8.09
C ARG A 24 15.50 2.89 -7.91
N ILE A 25 15.91 1.64 -7.78
CA ILE A 25 15.03 0.57 -7.33
C ILE A 25 14.71 0.92 -5.88
N LEU A 26 13.55 1.54 -5.67
CA LEU A 26 13.04 1.79 -4.34
C LEU A 26 12.83 0.41 -3.70
N PRO A 27 13.49 0.08 -2.58
CA PRO A 27 13.34 -1.22 -1.96
C PRO A 27 11.87 -1.46 -1.61
N CYS A 28 11.39 -2.68 -1.87
CA CYS A 28 10.07 -3.08 -1.42
C CYS A 28 10.04 -3.15 0.13
N LEU A 29 8.86 -3.40 0.70
CA LEU A 29 8.67 -3.53 2.14
C LEU A 29 9.43 -4.76 2.68
N ASP A 30 10.67 -4.56 3.12
CA ASP A 30 11.59 -5.61 3.57
C ASP A 30 11.66 -6.77 2.56
N ASP A 31 11.38 -8.00 3.01
CA ASP A 31 11.39 -9.23 2.21
C ASP A 31 10.08 -9.48 1.42
N CYS A 32 9.22 -8.47 1.28
CA CYS A 32 7.99 -8.61 0.50
C CYS A 32 8.26 -8.49 -1.00
N PHE A 33 7.33 -9.02 -1.79
CA PHE A 33 7.32 -8.85 -3.24
C PHE A 33 6.38 -7.72 -3.64
N CYS A 34 6.87 -6.74 -4.39
CA CYS A 34 6.09 -5.59 -4.85
C CYS A 34 5.72 -5.76 -6.33
N GLU A 35 4.43 -5.91 -6.60
CA GLU A 35 3.86 -5.98 -7.94
C GLU A 35 3.34 -4.59 -8.32
N ARG A 36 3.92 -3.98 -9.35
CA ARG A 36 3.47 -2.68 -9.90
C ARG A 36 2.81 -2.85 -11.26
N ASP A 37 1.88 -3.79 -11.38
CA ASP A 37 1.07 -3.88 -12.59
C ASP A 37 0.10 -2.69 -12.66
N ASP A 38 -0.29 -2.30 -13.88
CA ASP A 38 -1.10 -1.08 -14.11
C ASP A 38 -2.53 -1.22 -13.57
N GLU A 39 -3.01 -2.44 -13.30
CA GLU A 39 -4.40 -2.69 -12.89
C GLU A 39 -4.57 -2.79 -11.36
N SER A 40 -3.56 -3.30 -10.65
CA SER A 40 -3.66 -3.75 -9.25
C SER A 40 -2.32 -3.72 -8.50
N PRO A 41 -1.66 -2.55 -8.33
CA PRO A 41 -0.41 -2.50 -7.58
C PRO A 41 -0.57 -3.07 -6.17
N LEU A 42 0.24 -4.08 -5.83
CA LEU A 42 0.07 -4.96 -4.67
C LEU A 42 1.41 -5.26 -4.02
N ILE A 43 1.47 -5.14 -2.70
CA ILE A 43 2.59 -5.64 -1.90
C ILE A 43 2.21 -7.02 -1.34
N ARG A 44 3.05 -8.02 -1.56
CA ARG A 44 2.84 -9.40 -1.14
C ARG A 44 3.83 -9.80 -0.06
N CYS A 45 3.31 -10.10 1.12
CA CYS A 45 4.07 -10.45 2.31
C CYS A 45 3.51 -11.74 2.94
N GLU A 46 3.03 -12.65 2.11
CA GLU A 46 2.27 -13.83 2.53
C GLU A 46 3.18 -14.95 3.02
N ASN A 47 2.62 -15.90 3.79
CA ASN A 47 3.29 -17.16 4.19
C ASN A 47 4.61 -16.95 4.94
N GLY A 48 4.63 -16.01 5.87
CA GLY A 48 5.77 -15.73 6.75
C GLY A 48 5.46 -15.98 8.22
N ASP A 49 6.33 -15.48 9.10
CA ASP A 49 6.21 -15.54 10.55
C ASP A 49 6.09 -14.12 11.17
N ARG A 50 5.67 -13.14 10.35
CA ARG A 50 5.62 -11.74 10.75
C ARG A 50 4.59 -11.54 11.86
N LYS A 51 5.01 -10.97 12.98
CA LYS A 51 4.13 -10.62 14.12
C LYS A 51 3.59 -9.21 14.08
N LYS A 52 4.27 -8.32 13.35
CA LYS A 52 3.95 -6.90 13.20
C LYS A 52 4.36 -6.43 11.80
N ILE A 53 3.75 -5.34 11.36
CA ILE A 53 4.20 -4.61 10.16
C ILE A 53 5.35 -3.70 10.58
N ALA A 54 6.51 -3.85 9.95
CA ALA A 54 7.57 -2.85 10.03
C ALA A 54 7.17 -1.68 9.13
N VAL A 55 6.67 -0.60 9.74
CA VAL A 55 6.26 0.59 8.97
C VAL A 55 7.50 1.18 8.30
N PRO A 56 7.50 1.33 6.96
CA PRO A 56 8.67 1.84 6.25
C PRO A 56 8.96 3.27 6.69
N SER A 57 10.25 3.63 6.75
CA SER A 57 10.69 5.00 7.09
C SER A 57 10.47 6.01 5.97
N HIS A 58 9.97 5.55 4.82
CA HIS A 58 9.69 6.35 3.65
C HIS A 58 8.31 5.97 3.10
N GLU A 59 7.70 6.92 2.41
CA GLU A 59 6.41 6.72 1.76
C GLU A 59 6.53 5.70 0.61
N MET A 60 5.59 4.76 0.57
CA MET A 60 5.44 3.74 -0.47
C MET A 60 4.16 4.01 -1.27
N SER A 61 4.17 5.10 -2.05
CA SER A 61 3.08 5.48 -2.94
C SER A 61 2.84 4.47 -4.07
N GLY A 62 1.63 4.46 -4.61
CA GLY A 62 1.24 3.69 -5.79
C GLY A 62 0.72 2.29 -5.48
N TYR A 63 0.88 1.78 -4.25
CA TYR A 63 0.35 0.47 -3.85
C TYR A 63 -1.03 0.59 -3.22
N GLN A 64 -2.01 -0.09 -3.81
CA GLN A 64 -3.41 -0.03 -3.36
C GLN A 64 -3.76 -1.13 -2.38
N TYR A 65 -3.03 -2.25 -2.43
CA TYR A 65 -3.33 -3.42 -1.62
C TYR A 65 -2.07 -4.00 -0.99
N ILE A 66 -2.22 -4.60 0.19
CA ILE A 66 -1.16 -5.36 0.84
C ILE A 66 -1.72 -6.70 1.30
N ALA A 67 -1.00 -7.78 1.02
CA ALA A 67 -1.33 -9.12 1.48
C ALA A 67 -0.37 -9.59 2.57
N PHE A 68 -0.86 -9.70 3.80
CA PHE A 68 -0.18 -10.32 4.94
C PHE A 68 -0.80 -11.67 5.30
N THR A 69 -1.40 -12.32 4.31
CA THR A 69 -2.07 -13.61 4.43
C THR A 69 -1.12 -14.65 5.02
N CYS A 70 -1.60 -15.46 5.96
CA CYS A 70 -0.84 -16.58 6.53
C CYS A 70 0.49 -16.17 7.17
N ASN A 71 0.41 -15.24 8.12
CA ASN A 71 1.52 -14.83 8.98
C ASN A 71 1.17 -15.09 10.45
N ASP A 72 1.86 -14.40 11.36
CA ASP A 72 1.66 -14.41 12.79
C ASP A 72 1.25 -13.03 13.35
N LEU A 73 0.63 -12.19 12.52
CA LEU A 73 0.27 -10.83 12.90
C LEU A 73 -0.65 -10.84 14.12
N ARG A 74 -0.37 -9.93 15.05
CA ARG A 74 -1.16 -9.77 16.27
C ARG A 74 -2.03 -8.52 16.24
N GLU A 75 -1.58 -7.50 15.51
CA GLU A 75 -2.28 -6.24 15.36
C GLU A 75 -1.82 -5.54 14.08
N LEU A 76 -2.63 -4.58 13.62
CA LEU A 76 -2.25 -3.61 12.60
C LEU A 76 -1.87 -2.29 13.28
N PRO A 77 -0.91 -1.53 12.72
CA PRO A 77 -0.74 -0.13 13.08
C PRO A 77 -2.03 0.66 12.84
N SER A 78 -2.13 1.85 13.42
CA SER A 78 -3.30 2.72 13.21
C SER A 78 -3.50 3.03 11.72
N ALA A 79 -4.75 3.24 11.30
CA ALA A 79 -5.07 3.62 9.91
C ALA A 79 -4.28 4.84 9.44
N ALA A 80 -4.10 5.79 10.34
CA ALA A 80 -3.25 6.95 10.17
C ALA A 80 -1.80 6.62 9.79
N LEU A 81 -1.14 5.75 10.57
CA LEU A 81 0.24 5.38 10.31
C LEU A 81 0.36 4.55 9.03
N LEU A 82 -0.63 3.68 8.77
CA LEU A 82 -0.74 2.94 7.52
C LEU A 82 -0.88 3.87 6.32
N LYS A 83 -1.73 4.90 6.38
CA LYS A 83 -1.92 5.87 5.29
C LYS A 83 -0.72 6.82 5.12
N ALA A 84 0.00 7.13 6.19
CA ALA A 84 1.23 7.91 6.08
C ALA A 84 2.33 7.12 5.35
N ALA A 85 2.43 5.82 5.62
CA ALA A 85 3.38 4.94 4.95
C ALA A 85 2.94 4.51 3.55
N PHE A 86 1.65 4.29 3.34
CA PHE A 86 1.03 3.81 2.10
C PHE A 86 -0.16 4.71 1.72
N PRO A 87 0.08 5.87 1.11
CA PRO A 87 -0.99 6.87 0.90
C PRO A 87 -2.14 6.41 0.01
N ASP A 88 -1.85 5.53 -0.95
CA ASP A 88 -2.83 5.01 -1.90
C ASP A 88 -3.51 3.73 -1.40
N ILE A 89 -3.28 3.32 -0.14
CA ILE A 89 -3.80 2.07 0.41
C ILE A 89 -5.34 2.08 0.44
N GLN A 90 -5.91 1.04 -0.14
CA GLN A 90 -7.35 0.81 -0.18
C GLN A 90 -7.72 -0.39 0.67
N GLY A 91 -6.88 -1.43 0.70
CA GLY A 91 -7.17 -2.60 1.52
C GLY A 91 -5.98 -3.45 1.90
N ILE A 92 -6.16 -4.21 2.98
CA ILE A 92 -5.16 -5.11 3.55
C ILE A 92 -5.82 -6.46 3.81
N ASP A 93 -5.18 -7.53 3.32
CA ASP A 93 -5.54 -8.92 3.66
C ASP A 93 -4.69 -9.40 4.83
N ILE A 94 -5.34 -9.82 5.91
CA ILE A 94 -4.73 -10.39 7.11
C ILE A 94 -5.31 -11.77 7.46
N GLN A 95 -5.97 -12.46 6.51
CA GLN A 95 -6.47 -13.81 6.75
C GLN A 95 -5.33 -14.79 7.10
N GLY A 96 -5.63 -15.85 7.84
CA GLY A 96 -4.65 -16.85 8.25
C GLY A 96 -3.73 -16.39 9.39
N ASN A 97 -4.08 -15.33 10.12
CA ASN A 97 -3.36 -14.86 11.31
C ASN A 97 -4.17 -15.21 12.58
N PRO A 98 -4.06 -16.43 13.14
CA PRO A 98 -5.02 -16.98 14.10
C PRO A 98 -5.02 -16.31 15.48
N LEU A 99 -3.94 -15.63 15.86
CA LEU A 99 -3.84 -14.89 17.13
C LEU A 99 -3.95 -13.37 16.91
N PHE A 100 -4.50 -12.94 15.79
CA PHE A 100 -4.76 -11.53 15.53
C PHE A 100 -5.83 -10.99 16.49
N ASN A 101 -5.58 -9.82 17.07
CA ASN A 101 -6.52 -9.15 17.95
C ASN A 101 -7.66 -8.48 17.15
N CYS A 102 -8.73 -9.23 16.91
CA CYS A 102 -9.89 -8.75 16.14
C CYS A 102 -10.53 -7.46 16.68
N SER A 103 -10.44 -7.22 18.00
CA SER A 103 -10.99 -6.01 18.62
C SER A 103 -10.27 -4.73 18.19
N SER A 104 -9.04 -4.81 17.66
CA SER A 104 -8.27 -3.64 17.23
C SER A 104 -8.72 -3.08 15.86
N LEU A 105 -9.59 -3.79 15.14
CA LEU A 105 -9.95 -3.44 13.75
C LEU A 105 -11.00 -2.35 13.60
N ALA A 106 -11.76 -2.03 14.65
CA ALA A 106 -12.95 -1.17 14.56
C ALA A 106 -12.66 0.17 13.87
N ASN A 107 -11.63 0.88 14.32
CA ASN A 107 -11.28 2.20 13.77
C ASN A 107 -10.61 2.11 12.38
N ILE A 108 -9.92 1.01 12.09
CA ILE A 108 -9.19 0.85 10.83
C ILE A 108 -10.16 0.62 9.66
N ARG A 109 -11.23 -0.15 9.92
CA ARG A 109 -12.25 -0.52 8.92
C ARG A 109 -13.08 0.65 8.39
N GLU A 110 -13.09 1.78 9.09
CA GLU A 110 -13.73 3.00 8.59
C GLU A 110 -12.95 3.64 7.43
N GLU A 111 -11.67 3.33 7.33
CA GLU A 111 -10.72 4.05 6.48
C GLU A 111 -10.02 3.17 5.45
N ILE A 112 -9.84 1.88 5.75
CA ILE A 112 -9.11 0.90 4.95
C ILE A 112 -9.94 -0.39 4.95
N ALA A 113 -10.11 -1.00 3.77
CA ALA A 113 -10.78 -2.30 3.66
C ALA A 113 -9.91 -3.41 4.29
N ILE A 114 -10.43 -4.13 5.28
CA ILE A 114 -9.69 -5.20 5.94
C ILE A 114 -10.36 -6.54 5.60
N LEU A 115 -9.64 -7.41 4.89
CA LEU A 115 -10.03 -8.80 4.70
C LEU A 115 -9.41 -9.65 5.81
N THR A 116 -10.24 -10.36 6.58
CA THR A 116 -9.82 -11.03 7.81
C THR A 116 -10.73 -12.20 8.18
N ASP A 117 -10.23 -13.10 9.01
CA ASP A 117 -10.97 -14.25 9.58
C ASP A 117 -11.74 -13.88 10.86
N CYS A 118 -11.69 -12.61 11.27
CA CYS A 118 -12.40 -12.10 12.45
C CYS A 118 -13.92 -11.99 12.28
N ASP A 119 -14.41 -12.03 11.04
CA ASP A 119 -15.82 -11.83 10.74
C ASP A 119 -16.56 -13.17 10.76
N VAL A 120 -17.77 -13.20 11.32
CA VAL A 120 -18.57 -14.44 11.44
C VAL A 120 -18.87 -15.11 10.09
N ASP A 121 -18.89 -14.32 9.01
CA ASP A 121 -19.19 -14.79 7.67
C ASP A 121 -17.93 -15.21 6.89
N THR A 122 -16.73 -14.99 7.44
CA THR A 122 -15.48 -15.44 6.80
C THR A 122 -15.10 -16.81 7.32
N LYS A 123 -14.94 -17.77 6.39
CA LYS A 123 -14.35 -19.06 6.73
C LYS A 123 -12.84 -18.86 6.87
N PRO A 124 -12.22 -19.20 8.01
CA PRO A 124 -10.79 -19.13 8.15
C PRO A 124 -10.09 -19.88 7.03
N ILE A 125 -9.12 -19.23 6.40
CA ILE A 125 -8.36 -19.85 5.33
C ILE A 125 -7.42 -20.92 5.89
N GLN A 126 -7.06 -21.89 5.05
CA GLN A 126 -6.02 -22.85 5.37
C GLN A 126 -4.75 -22.49 4.58
N CYS A 127 -3.70 -22.10 5.31
CA CYS A 127 -2.46 -21.59 4.72
C CYS A 127 -1.66 -22.60 3.89
N ASN A 128 -1.86 -23.90 4.14
CA ASN A 128 -1.11 -24.97 3.48
C ASN A 128 -1.82 -25.56 2.25
N VAL A 129 -2.90 -24.94 1.77
CA VAL A 129 -3.71 -25.47 0.67
C VAL A 129 -3.42 -24.70 -0.61
N ILE A 130 -2.81 -25.37 -1.58
CA ILE A 130 -2.60 -24.81 -2.93
C ILE A 130 -3.93 -24.88 -3.68
N ASP A 131 -4.51 -23.71 -3.95
CA ASP A 131 -5.71 -23.58 -4.77
C ASP A 131 -5.34 -23.67 -6.26
N LYS A 132 -5.99 -24.58 -7.00
CA LYS A 132 -5.66 -24.88 -8.40
C LYS A 132 -6.52 -24.13 -9.41
N ASP A 133 -7.66 -23.57 -8.98
CA ASP A 133 -8.67 -23.01 -9.89
C ASP A 133 -8.57 -21.48 -10.01
N CYS A 134 -7.86 -20.81 -9.10
CA CYS A 134 -7.61 -19.38 -9.14
C CYS A 134 -6.41 -19.02 -8.27
N ASP A 135 -5.45 -18.24 -8.78
CA ASP A 135 -4.35 -17.76 -7.94
C ASP A 135 -4.91 -16.90 -6.80
N TRP A 136 -4.32 -17.01 -5.61
CA TRP A 136 -4.77 -16.34 -4.38
C TRP A 136 -5.03 -14.84 -4.63
N LYS A 137 -4.18 -14.23 -5.48
CA LYS A 137 -4.20 -12.83 -5.91
C LYS A 137 -5.58 -12.43 -6.42
N CYS A 138 -6.22 -13.27 -7.24
CA CYS A 138 -7.52 -12.96 -7.82
C CYS A 138 -8.65 -12.99 -6.77
N LYS A 139 -8.64 -13.96 -5.84
CA LYS A 139 -9.64 -14.04 -4.77
C LYS A 139 -9.51 -12.89 -3.79
N THR A 140 -8.30 -12.63 -3.32
CA THR A 140 -8.01 -11.54 -2.37
C THR A 140 -8.31 -10.17 -2.96
N LEU A 141 -7.81 -9.87 -4.17
CA LEU A 141 -8.02 -8.54 -4.77
C LEU A 141 -9.50 -8.26 -5.07
N ASN A 142 -10.24 -9.22 -5.61
CA ASN A 142 -11.67 -9.01 -5.87
C ASN A 142 -12.46 -8.76 -4.58
N LYS A 143 -12.12 -9.48 -3.50
CA LYS A 143 -12.77 -9.28 -2.21
C LYS A 143 -12.39 -7.94 -1.58
N LEU A 144 -11.11 -7.56 -1.63
CA LEU A 144 -10.64 -6.25 -1.15
C LEU A 144 -11.29 -5.10 -1.92
N ARG A 145 -11.43 -5.21 -3.24
CA ARG A 145 -12.18 -4.23 -4.06
C ARG A 145 -13.64 -4.11 -3.65
N GLN A 146 -14.31 -5.23 -3.39
CA GLN A 146 -15.69 -5.24 -2.91
C GLN A 146 -15.81 -4.52 -1.58
N LEU A 147 -14.94 -4.85 -0.61
CA LEU A 147 -14.90 -4.20 0.70
C LEU A 147 -14.58 -2.71 0.59
N TRP A 148 -13.64 -2.33 -0.26
CA TRP A 148 -13.30 -0.93 -0.52
C TRP A 148 -14.47 -0.15 -1.12
N ASN A 149 -15.27 -0.77 -1.98
CA ASN A 149 -16.49 -0.15 -2.48
C ASN A 149 -17.51 0.08 -1.37
N GLN A 150 -17.61 -0.82 -0.37
CA GLN A 150 -18.47 -0.60 0.80
C GLN A 150 -17.97 0.57 1.64
N VAL A 151 -16.66 0.65 1.92
CA VAL A 151 -16.04 1.79 2.62
C VAL A 151 -16.35 3.11 1.90
N LYS A 152 -16.16 3.14 0.57
CA LYS A 152 -16.49 4.30 -0.27
C LYS A 152 -17.97 4.69 -0.19
N MET A 153 -18.88 3.73 -0.20
CA MET A 153 -20.32 4.01 -0.10
C MET A 153 -20.71 4.55 1.27
N SER A 154 -20.18 3.97 2.35
CA SER A 154 -20.39 4.47 3.72
C SER A 154 -19.89 5.91 3.88
N PHE A 155 -18.70 6.20 3.34
CA PHE A 155 -18.15 7.56 3.33
C PHE A 155 -19.03 8.53 2.53
N LYS A 156 -19.48 8.14 1.32
CA LYS A 156 -20.40 8.95 0.51
C LYS A 156 -21.73 9.21 1.20
N SER A 157 -22.29 8.24 1.95
CA SER A 157 -23.53 8.43 2.71
C SER A 157 -23.34 9.45 3.82
N LYS A 158 -22.28 9.31 4.63
CA LYS A 158 -21.95 10.30 5.68
C LYS A 158 -21.74 11.71 5.11
N MET A 159 -21.02 11.82 3.99
CA MET A 159 -20.83 13.11 3.30
C MET A 159 -22.16 13.70 2.79
N LYS A 160 -23.08 12.87 2.31
CA LYS A 160 -24.40 13.31 1.85
C LYS A 160 -25.28 13.76 3.03
N GLU A 161 -25.23 13.06 4.15
CA GLU A 161 -25.88 13.47 5.41
C GLU A 161 -25.33 14.81 5.89
N TRP A 162 -24.01 14.97 5.97
CA TRP A 162 -23.37 16.24 6.33
C TRP A 162 -23.66 17.38 5.34
N GLY A 163 -23.74 17.07 4.04
CA GLY A 163 -24.14 18.03 3.01
C GLY A 163 -25.63 18.40 3.05
N ALA A 164 -26.49 17.50 3.57
CA ALA A 164 -27.90 17.76 3.78
C ALA A 164 -28.18 18.52 5.10
N GLU A 165 -27.25 18.47 6.06
CA GLU A 165 -27.32 19.15 7.36
C GLU A 165 -26.59 20.51 7.38
N GLU A 166 -25.89 20.86 6.30
CA GLU A 166 -25.27 22.15 5.98
C GLU A 166 -24.30 22.71 7.04
N THR A 167 -23.16 22.02 7.26
CA THR A 167 -21.97 22.65 7.87
C THR A 167 -20.66 22.19 7.22
N MET A 168 -20.25 22.89 6.16
CA MET A 168 -18.88 22.81 5.60
C MET A 168 -17.78 23.00 6.68
N ASN A 169 -18.08 23.75 7.74
CA ASN A 169 -17.21 23.95 8.88
C ASN A 169 -17.04 22.69 9.75
N ASP A 170 -18.05 21.82 9.83
CA ASP A 170 -17.96 20.58 10.62
C ASP A 170 -17.17 19.52 9.86
N ILE A 171 -17.33 19.46 8.54
CA ILE A 171 -16.49 18.65 7.65
C ILE A 171 -15.04 19.12 7.75
N SER A 172 -14.78 20.42 7.57
CA SER A 172 -13.44 20.98 7.72
C SER A 172 -12.87 20.78 9.12
N SER A 173 -13.67 20.94 10.18
CA SER A 173 -13.24 20.72 11.57
C SER A 173 -12.86 19.27 11.83
N TRP A 174 -13.61 18.30 11.30
CA TRP A 174 -13.27 16.89 11.43
C TRP A 174 -11.98 16.53 10.67
N PHE A 175 -11.82 17.02 9.43
CA PHE A 175 -10.59 16.82 8.65
C PHE A 175 -9.38 17.50 9.31
N SER A 176 -9.53 18.76 9.73
CA SER A 176 -8.48 19.52 10.42
C SER A 176 -8.12 18.90 11.77
N LYS A 177 -9.08 18.49 12.60
CA LYS A 177 -8.79 17.82 13.88
C LYS A 177 -8.13 16.47 13.70
N THR A 178 -8.52 15.72 12.67
CA THR A 178 -7.84 14.47 12.31
C THR A 178 -6.40 14.76 11.91
N TYR A 179 -6.18 15.75 11.04
CA TYR A 179 -4.84 16.15 10.61
C TYR A 179 -3.97 16.75 11.72
N GLU A 180 -4.53 17.58 12.60
CA GLU A 180 -3.84 18.18 13.74
C GLU A 180 -3.48 17.13 14.79
N LYS A 181 -4.39 16.18 15.07
CA LYS A 181 -4.11 15.06 15.98
C LYS A 181 -2.98 14.20 15.44
N LEU A 182 -2.91 14.04 14.12
CA LEU A 182 -1.80 13.37 13.45
C LEU A 182 -0.50 14.17 13.55
N ALA A 183 -0.50 15.43 13.15
CA ALA A 183 0.67 16.31 13.21
C ALA A 183 1.24 16.45 14.63
N ALA A 184 0.37 16.54 15.65
CA ALA A 184 0.79 16.60 17.06
C ALA A 184 1.37 15.28 17.58
N THR A 185 0.89 14.13 17.08
CA THR A 185 1.44 12.81 17.42
C THR A 185 2.80 12.57 16.76
N PHE A 186 3.06 13.19 15.60
CA PHE A 186 4.36 13.14 14.91
C PHE A 186 5.37 14.20 15.37
N SER A 187 4.97 15.12 16.26
CA SER A 187 5.84 16.18 16.80
C SER A 187 6.36 15.87 18.22
N GLN A 188 6.21 14.64 18.70
CA GLN A 188 6.66 14.14 20.00
C GLN A 188 7.65 12.98 19.86
#